data_AF-A0AAW0ZDX7-F1
#
_entry.id   AF-A0AAW0ZDX7-F1
#
_cell.length_a   1.000
_cell.length_b   1.000
_cell.length_c   1.000
_cell.angle_alpha   90.00
_cell.angle_beta   90.00
_cell.angle_gamma   90.00
#
_symmetry.space_group_name_H-M   'P 1'
#
loop_
_entity.id
_entity.type
_entity.pdbx_description
1 polymer ?
#
loop_
_entity_poly.entity_id
_entity_poly.type
_entity_poly.pdbx_seq_one_letter_code
_entity_poly.pdbx_strand_id
1 'polypeptide(L)'
;MKPLGIALWNANGLVQHKNELEYFLNNQGIQVMLISETHFTNKSFLKLHGYHTQHLSGRAHWSSAIIIKCTVKHYELPSFESDYLQATNVAIED
;
A
#
# COMPACT_ATOMS: atom_id res chain seq x y z
N MET A 1 -6.26 25.86 -2.22
CA MET A 1 -6.06 24.45 -2.61
C MET A 1 -5.24 23.78 -1.52
N LYS A 2 -5.68 22.65 -0.97
CA LYS A 2 -4.95 21.95 0.09
C LYS A 2 -3.95 20.99 -0.58
N PRO A 3 -2.67 20.97 -0.18
CA PRO A 3 -1.69 20.08 -0.81
C PRO A 3 -2.02 18.61 -0.51
N LEU A 4 -1.75 17.74 -1.50
CA LEU A 4 -1.84 16.29 -1.35
C LEU A 4 -0.67 15.78 -0.50
N GLY A 5 -0.97 15.25 0.68
CA GLY A 5 -0.01 14.62 1.58
C GLY A 5 0.21 13.16 1.21
N ILE A 6 1.45 12.83 0.85
CA ILE A 6 1.91 11.48 0.49
C ILE A 6 3.03 11.07 1.45
N ALA A 7 3.00 9.83 1.93
CA ALA A 7 4.09 9.23 2.69
C ALA A 7 4.53 7.90 2.11
N LEU A 8 5.79 7.54 2.33
CA LEU A 8 6.41 6.30 1.90
C LEU A 8 7.01 5.59 3.12
N TRP A 9 6.77 4.29 3.23
CA TRP A 9 7.29 3.48 4.33
C TRP A 9 7.73 2.08 3.86
N ASN A 10 8.94 1.69 4.24
CA ASN A 10 9.35 0.31 4.20
C ASN A 10 8.91 -0.37 5.52
N ALA A 11 7.92 -1.25 5.43
CA ALA A 11 7.31 -1.87 6.60
C ALA A 11 8.06 -3.11 7.11
N ASN A 12 8.93 -3.72 6.30
CA ASN A 12 9.65 -4.96 6.61
C ASN A 12 8.74 -6.00 7.31
N GLY A 13 7.55 -6.22 6.76
CA GLY A 13 6.48 -7.01 7.35
C GLY A 13 5.35 -6.17 7.94
N LEU A 14 4.36 -5.80 7.12
CA LEU A 14 3.31 -4.87 7.53
C LEU A 14 2.35 -5.44 8.60
N VAL A 15 2.13 -6.75 8.61
CA VAL A 15 1.18 -7.40 9.54
C VAL A 15 1.55 -7.13 11.00
N GLN A 16 2.84 -7.16 11.35
CA GLN A 16 3.31 -6.93 12.72
C GLN A 16 3.20 -5.46 13.15
N HIS A 17 3.08 -4.53 12.20
CA HIS A 17 2.98 -3.09 12.45
C HIS A 17 1.58 -2.52 12.23
N LYS A 18 0.54 -3.35 12.23
CA LYS A 18 -0.85 -2.93 11.99
C LYS A 18 -1.28 -1.74 12.86
N ASN A 19 -1.02 -1.81 14.17
CA ASN A 19 -1.46 -0.75 15.11
C ASN A 19 -0.72 0.58 14.87
N GLU A 20 0.56 0.50 14.49
CA GLU A 20 1.38 1.67 14.16
C GLU A 20 0.87 2.35 12.88
N LEU A 21 0.56 1.54 11.86
CA LEU A 21 -0.05 2.02 10.63
C LEU A 21 -1.38 2.73 10.90
N GLU A 22 -2.28 2.11 11.66
CA GLU A 22 -3.59 2.68 12.00
C GLU A 22 -3.45 4.01 12.75
N TYR A 23 -2.57 4.06 13.75
CA TYR A 23 -2.28 5.29 14.50
C TYR A 23 -1.75 6.40 13.59
N PHE A 24 -0.80 6.07 12.72
CA PHE A 24 -0.17 7.03 11.81
C PHE A 24 -1.17 7.60 10.80
N LEU A 25 -1.98 6.75 10.16
CA LEU A 25 -2.99 7.18 9.18
C LEU A 25 -4.06 8.10 9.80
N ASN A 26 -4.42 7.87 11.05
CA ASN A 26 -5.41 8.67 11.78
C ASN A 26 -4.85 10.03 12.22
N ASN A 27 -3.57 10.08 12.61
CA ASN A 27 -3.03 11.27 13.28
C ASN A 27 -2.27 12.22 12.35
N GLN A 28 -1.66 11.73 11.27
CA GLN A 28 -0.81 12.56 10.41
C GLN A 28 -1.57 13.26 9.29
N GLY A 29 -2.86 12.97 9.12
CA GLY A 29 -3.69 13.62 8.11
C GLY A 29 -3.30 13.27 6.66
N ILE A 30 -2.38 12.33 6.44
CA ILE A 30 -1.91 11.87 5.12
C ILE A 30 -3.08 11.32 4.30
N GLN A 31 -3.04 11.52 2.98
CA GLN A 31 -4.08 11.07 2.07
C GLN A 31 -3.67 9.84 1.27
N VAL A 32 -2.37 9.69 0.96
CA VAL A 32 -1.82 8.53 0.25
C VAL A 32 -0.62 7.98 1.02
N MET A 33 -0.64 6.67 1.29
CA MET A 33 0.44 5.95 1.94
C MET A 33 0.97 4.87 0.99
N LEU A 34 2.25 4.96 0.65
CA LEU A 34 2.98 4.01 -0.17
C LEU A 34 3.78 3.09 0.75
N ILE A 35 3.63 1.77 0.60
CA ILE A 35 4.25 0.80 1.49
C ILE A 35 5.03 -0.23 0.67
N SER A 36 6.30 -0.42 1.01
CA SER A 36 7.16 -1.49 0.48
C SER A 36 7.41 -2.58 1.52
N GLU A 37 7.80 -3.77 1.05
CA GLU A 37 8.13 -4.94 1.87
C GLU A 37 7.00 -5.32 2.85
N THR A 38 5.77 -5.44 2.34
CA THR A 38 4.64 -5.79 3.21
C THR A 38 4.71 -7.22 3.75
N HIS A 39 5.50 -8.09 3.12
CA HIS A 39 5.62 -9.53 3.38
C HIS A 39 4.26 -10.24 3.38
N PHE A 40 3.35 -9.78 2.54
CA PHE A 40 2.04 -10.41 2.40
C PHE A 40 2.14 -11.76 1.71
N THR A 41 1.30 -12.69 2.15
CA THR A 41 1.12 -14.01 1.55
C THR A 41 -0.37 -14.33 1.51
N ASN A 42 -0.75 -15.38 0.78
CA ASN A 42 -2.13 -15.89 0.74
C ASN A 42 -2.71 -16.19 2.14
N LYS A 43 -1.86 -16.43 3.15
CA LYS A 43 -2.28 -16.75 4.53
C LYS A 43 -2.09 -15.61 5.52
N SER A 44 -1.29 -14.61 5.18
CA SER A 44 -0.89 -13.52 6.07
C SER A 44 -0.96 -12.21 5.31
N PHE A 45 -2.07 -11.52 5.44
CA PHE A 45 -2.30 -10.20 4.83
C PHE A 45 -3.24 -9.38 5.71
N LEU A 46 -3.16 -8.06 5.58
CA LEU A 46 -4.13 -7.15 6.17
C LEU A 46 -5.19 -6.81 5.14
N LYS A 47 -6.47 -6.81 5.55
CA LYS A 47 -7.55 -6.28 4.73
C LYS A 47 -7.49 -4.75 4.80
N LEU A 48 -6.79 -4.15 3.84
CA LEU A 48 -6.61 -2.71 3.72
C LEU A 48 -7.67 -2.13 2.77
N HIS A 49 -8.14 -0.92 3.04
CA HIS A 49 -8.85 -0.10 2.05
C HIS A 49 -7.80 0.52 1.11
N GLY A 50 -7.34 -0.26 0.14
CA GLY A 50 -6.28 0.12 -0.77
C GLY A 50 -5.93 -1.00 -1.74
N TYR A 51 -4.88 -0.77 -2.52
CA TYR A 51 -4.39 -1.66 -3.56
C TYR A 51 -3.11 -2.34 -3.07
N HIS A 52 -2.90 -3.59 -3.47
CA HIS A 52 -1.66 -4.28 -3.14
C HIS A 52 -1.32 -5.29 -4.23
N THR A 53 -0.04 -5.51 -4.42
CA THR A 53 0.50 -6.51 -5.35
C THR A 53 1.33 -7.51 -4.58
N GLN A 54 1.08 -8.80 -4.82
CA GLN A 54 1.79 -9.89 -4.18
C GLN A 54 2.76 -10.52 -5.17
N HIS A 55 3.81 -11.15 -4.66
CA HIS A 55 4.72 -11.90 -5.50
C HIS A 55 4.03 -13.16 -6.05
N LEU A 56 4.11 -13.40 -7.36
CA LEU A 56 3.48 -14.53 -8.06
C LEU A 56 3.81 -15.90 -7.44
N SER A 57 5.01 -16.05 -6.88
CA SER A 57 5.42 -17.29 -6.22
C SER A 57 4.77 -17.53 -4.84
N GLY A 58 3.87 -16.65 -4.37
CA GLY A 58 3.22 -16.73 -3.05
C GLY A 58 4.17 -16.61 -1.86
N ARG A 59 5.43 -16.21 -2.10
CA ARG A 59 6.44 -15.97 -1.07
C ARG A 59 6.37 -14.53 -0.60
N ALA A 60 6.66 -14.31 0.67
CA ALA A 60 6.58 -13.02 1.34
C ALA A 60 7.70 -12.04 0.95
N HIS A 61 8.20 -12.09 -0.29
CA HIS A 61 9.28 -11.21 -0.76
C HIS A 61 8.72 -10.16 -1.72
N TRP A 62 9.17 -8.91 -1.55
CA TRP A 62 9.00 -7.82 -2.52
C TRP A 62 7.56 -7.36 -2.80
N SER A 63 6.63 -7.61 -1.87
CA SER A 63 5.26 -7.12 -1.98
C SER A 63 5.13 -5.63 -1.62
N SER A 64 4.21 -4.93 -2.29
CA SER A 64 3.92 -3.51 -2.09
C SER A 64 2.42 -3.28 -1.87
N ALA A 65 2.09 -2.16 -1.22
CA ALA A 65 0.70 -1.72 -1.03
C ALA A 65 0.58 -0.19 -1.12
N ILE A 66 -0.57 0.27 -1.58
CA ILE A 66 -0.98 1.67 -1.64
C ILE A 66 -2.29 1.82 -0.89
N ILE A 67 -2.32 2.68 0.15
CA ILE A 67 -3.53 3.00 0.91
C ILE A 67 -3.93 4.44 0.59
N ILE A 68 -5.19 4.65 0.22
CA ILE A 68 -5.71 5.96 -0.18
C ILE A 68 -6.97 6.26 0.62
N LYS A 69 -7.05 7.47 1.18
CA LYS A 69 -8.28 7.92 1.84
C LYS A 69 -9.43 8.00 0.84
N CYS A 70 -10.61 7.54 1.23
CA CYS A 70 -11.81 7.56 0.39
C CYS A 70 -12.25 8.96 -0.08
N THR A 71 -11.75 10.02 0.55
CA THR A 71 -12.01 11.41 0.14
C THR A 71 -11.21 11.85 -1.07
N VAL A 72 -10.15 11.12 -1.45
CA VAL A 72 -9.38 11.35 -2.67
C VAL A 72 -9.99 10.51 -3.78
N LYS A 73 -10.31 11.13 -4.93
CA LYS A 73 -10.77 10.39 -6.11
C LYS A 73 -9.58 9.65 -6.72
N HIS A 74 -9.75 8.36 -6.92
CA HIS A 74 -8.72 7.50 -7.45
C HIS A 74 -9.32 6.28 -8.13
N TYR A 75 -8.55 5.68 -9.03
CA TYR A 75 -8.91 4.43 -9.68
C TYR A 75 -7.67 3.56 -9.89
N GLU A 76 -7.89 2.25 -9.81
CA GLU A 76 -6.85 1.25 -9.99
C GLU A 76 -6.33 1.28 -11.44
N LEU A 77 -5.02 1.22 -11.58
CA LEU A 77 -4.37 0.98 -12.87
C LEU A 77 -3.83 -0.45 -12.91
N PRO A 78 -3.55 -1.00 -14.10
CA PRO A 78 -2.94 -2.32 -14.21
C PRO A 78 -1.69 -2.43 -13.35
N SER A 79 -1.69 -3.42 -12.47
CA SER A 79 -0.54 -3.77 -11.64
C SER A 79 0.45 -4.59 -12.46
N PHE A 80 1.74 -4.41 -12.18
CA PHE A 80 2.80 -5.23 -12.77
C PHE A 80 3.26 -6.24 -11.74
N GLU A 81 3.07 -7.53 -12.04
CA GLU A 81 3.51 -8.64 -11.21
C GLU A 81 4.40 -9.54 -12.07
N SER A 82 5.70 -9.27 -12.06
CA SER A 82 6.72 -10.11 -12.71
C SER A 82 7.76 -10.52 -11.68
N ASP A 83 8.58 -11.54 -12.00
CA ASP A 83 9.64 -12.00 -11.09
C ASP A 83 10.67 -10.90 -10.76
N TYR A 84 10.81 -9.89 -11.64
CA TYR A 84 11.82 -8.84 -11.53
C TYR A 84 11.24 -7.48 -11.13
N LEU A 85 9.91 -7.32 -11.16
CA LEU A 85 9.23 -6.06 -10.85
C LEU A 85 7.83 -6.35 -10.30
N GLN A 86 7.57 -5.87 -9.09
CA GLN A 86 6.24 -5.73 -8.52
C GLN A 86 5.93 -4.25 -8.37
N ALA A 87 4.87 -3.78 -9.03
CA ALA A 87 4.44 -2.39 -8.97
C ALA A 87 2.92 -2.30 -8.86
N THR A 88 2.46 -1.68 -7.79
CA THR A 88 1.06 -1.27 -7.60
C THR A 88 0.88 0.11 -8.21
N ASN A 89 -0.08 0.28 -9.11
CA ASN A 89 -0.33 1.55 -9.80
C ASN A 89 -1.72 2.09 -9.49
N VAL A 90 -1.82 3.38 -9.24
CA VAL A 90 -3.09 4.08 -9.03
C VAL A 90 -3.02 5.45 -9.70
N ALA A 91 -4.10 5.83 -10.38
CA ALA A 91 -4.31 7.19 -10.82
C ALA A 91 -5.08 7.97 -9.75
N ILE A 92 -4.67 9.22 -9.52
CA ILE A 92 -5.32 10.16 -8.61
C ILE A 92 -5.90 11.29 -9.45
N GLU A 93 -7.16 11.64 -9.19
CA GLU A 93 -7.81 12.82 -9.76
C GLU A 93 -7.84 13.94 -8.71
N ASP A 94 -7.37 15.13 -9.10
CA ASP A 94 -7.38 16.37 -8.32
C ASP A 94 -8.25 17.42 -9.03
#